data_AF-A0A9D2UPG5-F1
#
_entry.id   AF-A0A9D2UPG5-F1
#
_cell.length_a   1.000
_cell.length_b   1.000
_cell.length_c   1.000
_cell.angle_alpha   90.00
_cell.angle_beta   90.00
_cell.angle_gamma   90.00
#
_symmetry.space_group_name_H-M   'P 1'
#
loop_
_entity.id
_entity.type
_entity.pdbx_description
1 polymer ?
#
loop_
_entity_poly.entity_id
_entity_poly.type
_entity_poly.pdbx_seq_one_letter_code
_entity_poly.pdbx_strand_id
1 'polypeptide(L)' 'MARSADGADLLKCNFCGKSQKQVRKLIAGPGVYICDECIGLCNEIIEE' A
#
# COMPACT_ATOMS: atom_id res chain seq x y z
N MET A 1 11.42 -22.88 13.01
CA MET A 1 11.48 -21.85 11.94
C MET A 1 10.74 -20.62 12.45
N ALA A 2 11.38 -19.79 13.28
CA ALA A 2 10.76 -18.57 13.81
C ALA A 2 11.69 -17.42 13.46
N ARG A 3 11.47 -16.84 12.28
CA ARG A 3 12.03 -15.55 11.93
C ARG A 3 10.84 -14.63 11.88
N SER A 4 10.73 -13.81 12.92
CA SER A 4 9.79 -12.69 13.03
C SER A 4 10.00 -11.81 11.82
N ALA A 5 9.32 -12.13 10.72
CA ALA A 5 9.18 -11.25 9.58
C ALA A 5 8.29 -10.12 10.07
N ASP A 6 8.97 -9.06 10.53
CA ASP A 6 8.50 -7.69 10.65
C ASP A 6 7.18 -7.50 9.89
N GLY A 7 6.06 -7.45 10.63
CA GLY A 7 4.71 -7.46 10.06
C GLY A 7 4.44 -6.29 9.10
N ALA A 8 5.30 -5.27 9.11
CA ALA A 8 5.22 -4.15 8.18
C ALA A 8 5.75 -4.48 6.77
N ASP A 9 6.51 -5.57 6.58
CA ASP A 9 6.80 -6.10 5.24
C ASP A 9 5.64 -6.95 4.69
N LEU A 10 4.71 -7.39 5.55
CA LEU A 10 3.54 -8.18 5.11
C LEU A 10 2.46 -7.31 4.47
N LEU A 11 2.37 -6.04 4.86
CA LEU A 11 1.36 -5.11 4.35
C LEU A 11 1.93 -4.32 3.18
N LYS A 12 1.44 -4.62 1.97
CA LYS A 12 1.89 -4.01 0.71
C LYS A 12 0.71 -3.42 -0.05
N CYS A 13 0.94 -2.29 -0.71
CA CYS A 13 -0.03 -1.72 -1.65
C CYS A 13 -0.30 -2.71 -2.78
N ASN A 14 -1.57 -3.03 -3.02
CA ASN A 14 -1.98 -3.95 -4.09
C ASN A 14 -1.69 -3.40 -5.49
N PHE A 15 -1.51 -2.08 -5.62
CA PHE A 15 -1.37 -1.40 -6.91
C PHE A 15 0.10 -1.23 -7.32
N CYS A 16 0.97 -0.76 -6.42
CA CYS A 16 2.38 -0.53 -6.71
C CYS A 16 3.34 -1.53 -6.03
N GLY A 17 2.84 -2.41 -5.16
CA GLY A 17 3.64 -3.43 -4.46
C GLY A 17 4.51 -2.90 -3.31
N LYS A 18 4.57 -1.58 -3.08
CA LYS A 18 5.36 -0.96 -2.00
C LYS A 18 4.82 -1.38 -0.63
N SER A 19 5.72 -1.69 0.32
CA SER A 19 5.37 -2.00 1.70
C SER A 19 4.96 -0.75 2.49
N GLN A 20 4.33 -0.94 3.65
CA GLN A 20 3.95 0.16 4.55
C GLN A 20 5.13 1.06 4.94
N LYS A 21 6.36 0.54 4.95
CA LYS A 21 7.59 1.30 5.24
C LYS A 21 8.05 2.18 4.08
N GLN A 22 7.62 1.89 2.85
CA GLN A 22 8.06 2.56 1.63
C GLN A 22 7.12 3.69 1.19
N VAL A 23 5.98 3.85 1.85
CA VAL A 23 4.95 4.84 1.52
C VAL A 23 4.64 5.69 2.73
N ARG A 24 4.15 6.91 2.50
CA ARG A 24 3.80 7.81 3.61
C ARG A 24 2.51 7.36 4.29
N LYS A 25 1.53 6.89 3.52
CA LYS A 25 0.30 6.30 4.06
C LYS A 25 -0.06 5.04 3.28
N LEU A 26 -0.46 4.01 4.02
CA LEU A 26 -1.07 2.80 3.47
C LEU A 26 -2.46 2.65 4.10
N ILE A 27 -3.50 2.68 3.27
CA ILE A 27 -4.90 2.59 3.66
C ILE A 27 -5.34 1.13 3.50
N ALA A 28 -5.94 0.57 4.54
CA ALA A 28 -6.49 -0.79 4.53
C ALA A 28 -8.00 -0.75 4.27
N GLY A 29 -8.46 -1.53 3.30
CA GLY A 29 -9.86 -1.89 3.09
C GLY A 29 -10.08 -3.40 3.32
N PRO A 30 -11.30 -3.91 3.12
CA PRO A 30 -11.59 -5.34 3.22
C PRO A 30 -10.76 -6.16 2.19
N GLY A 31 -9.65 -6.74 2.64
CA GLY A 31 -8.77 -7.59 1.81
C GLY A 31 -7.89 -6.86 0.79
N VAL A 32 -7.82 -5.54 0.84
CA VAL A 32 -7.07 -4.72 -0.14
C VAL A 32 -6.35 -3.57 0.57
N TYR A 33 -5.19 -3.19 0.03
CA TYR A 33 -4.43 -2.06 0.52
C TYR A 33 -4.07 -1.11 -0.63
N ILE A 34 -4.14 0.19 -0.37
CA ILE A 34 -3.77 1.23 -1.34
C ILE A 34 -2.91 2.30 -0.65
N CYS A 35 -1.87 2.81 -1.32
CA CYS A 35 -1.03 3.87 -0.77
C CYS A 35 -1.43 5.27 -1.27
N ASP A 36 -0.93 6.32 -0.62
CA ASP A 36 -1.27 7.70 -0.98
C ASP A 36 -0.80 8.11 -2.36
N GLU A 37 0.34 7.58 -2.83
CA GLU A 37 0.81 7.82 -4.21
C GLU A 37 -0.17 7.24 -5.24
N CYS A 38 -0.63 6.00 -5.03
CA CYS A 38 -1.59 5.37 -5.94
C CYS A 38 -2.95 6.09 -5.92
N ILE A 39 -3.39 6.60 -4.78
CA ILE A 39 -4.60 7.44 -4.71
C ILE A 39 -4.43 8.70 -5.55
N GLY A 40 -3.27 9.36 -5.47
CA GLY A 40 -2.95 10.54 -6.29
C GLY A 40 -3.06 10.23 -7.78
N LEU A 41 -2.37 9.19 -8.24
CA LEU A 41 -2.41 8.74 -9.64
C LEU A 41 -3.84 8.39 -10.09
N CYS A 42 -4.62 7.69 -9.24
CA CYS A 42 -6.01 7.37 -9.55
C CYS A 42 -6.88 8.62 -9.66
N ASN A 43 -6.69 9.63 -8.80
CA ASN A 43 -7.44 10.88 -8.89
C ASN A 43 -7.11 11.63 -10.19
N GLU A 44 -5.83 11.70 -10.58
CA GLU A 44 -5.42 12.30 -11.85
C GLU A 44 -6.15 11.65 -13.04
N ILE A 45 -6.27 10.31 -13.05
CA ILE A 45 -6.99 9.56 -14.10
C ILE A 45 -8.51 9.82 -14.09
N ILE A 46 -9.10 10.05 -12.91
CA ILE A 46 -10.55 10.29 -12.75
C ILE A 46 -10.93 11.72 -13.14
N GLU A 47 -10.02 12.67 -12.91
CA GLU A 47 -10.22 14.08 -13.21
C GLU A 47 -10.01 14.41 -14.71
N GLU A 48 -9.63 13.42 -15.53
CA GLU A 48 -9.66 13.45 -17.01
C GLU A 48 -11.01 13.00 -17.60
#